data_AF-A0A158NW67-F1
#
_entry.id   AF-A0A158NW67-F1
#
_cell.length_a   1.000
_cell.length_b   1.000
_cell.length_c   1.000
_cell.angle_alpha   90.00
_cell.angle_beta   90.00
_cell.angle_gamma   90.00
#
_symmetry.space_group_name_H-M   'P 1'
#
loop_
_entity.id
_entity.type
_entity.pdbx_description
1 polymer ?
#
loop_
_entity_poly.entity_id
_entity_poly.type
_entity_poly.pdbx_seq_one_letter_code
_entity_poly.pdbx_strand_id
1 'polypeptide(L)'
;MAQFVSKSTELVKLGVNYAKPVLQVWLQYAKVELTPPTLKDVSAIRSGFSQLIHSARTGRYRDVTVREGIINTLVAIEIYCWFFVGECIGKRHIVGYDV
;
A
#
# COMPACT_ATOMS: atom_id res chain seq x y z
N MET A 1 -20.55 32.82 -20.90
CA MET A 1 -20.95 31.58 -20.20
C MET A 1 -20.74 30.33 -21.06
N ALA A 2 -21.33 30.23 -22.27
CA ALA A 2 -21.20 29.02 -23.11
C ALA A 2 -19.75 28.64 -23.50
N GLN A 3 -18.89 29.62 -23.82
CA GLN A 3 -17.47 29.34 -24.16
C GLN A 3 -16.61 28.91 -22.97
N PHE A 4 -16.97 29.32 -21.75
CA PHE A 4 -16.28 28.90 -20.54
C PHE A 4 -16.60 27.44 -20.21
N VAL A 5 -17.88 27.06 -20.36
CA VAL A 5 -18.35 25.68 -20.21
C VAL A 5 -17.73 24.77 -21.28
N SER A 6 -17.64 25.21 -22.53
CA SER A 6 -17.00 24.39 -23.58
C SER A 6 -15.51 24.16 -23.31
N LYS A 7 -14.76 25.21 -22.94
CA LYS A 7 -13.33 25.09 -22.59
C LYS A 7 -13.09 24.26 -21.32
N SER A 8 -13.94 24.38 -20.30
CA SER A 8 -13.83 23.52 -19.11
C SER A 8 -14.08 22.06 -19.43
N THR A 9 -15.06 21.74 -20.29
CA THR A 9 -15.29 20.36 -20.72
C THR A 9 -14.14 19.80 -21.55
N GLU A 10 -13.46 20.63 -22.34
CA GLU A 10 -12.28 20.23 -23.11
C GLU A 10 -11.09 19.92 -22.19
N LEU A 11 -10.83 20.76 -21.19
CA LEU A 11 -9.80 20.51 -20.19
C LEU A 11 -10.06 19.23 -19.37
N VAL A 12 -11.31 18.97 -19.00
CA VAL A 12 -11.69 17.73 -18.31
C VAL A 12 -11.44 16.52 -19.22
N LYS A 13 -11.81 16.59 -20.51
CA LYS A 13 -11.55 15.51 -21.47
C LYS A 13 -10.06 15.25 -21.63
N LEU A 14 -9.24 16.29 -21.71
CA LEU A 14 -7.78 16.17 -21.76
C LEU A 14 -7.22 15.54 -20.48
N GLY A 15 -7.68 15.98 -19.31
CA GLY A 15 -7.29 15.41 -18.02
C GLY A 15 -7.66 13.94 -17.89
N VAL A 16 -8.87 13.56 -18.31
CA VAL A 16 -9.32 12.16 -18.34
C VAL A 16 -8.49 11.32 -19.30
N ASN A 17 -8.19 11.84 -20.50
CA ASN A 17 -7.37 11.12 -21.48
C ASN A 17 -5.95 10.88 -20.98
N TYR A 18 -5.39 11.80 -20.19
CA TYR A 18 -4.08 11.64 -19.56
C TYR A 18 -4.11 10.70 -18.35
N ALA A 19 -5.13 10.81 -17.49
CA ALA A 19 -5.22 10.03 -16.26
C ALA A 19 -5.56 8.54 -16.52
N LYS A 20 -6.35 8.26 -17.58
CA LYS A 20 -6.76 6.89 -17.94
C LYS A 20 -5.61 5.88 -18.04
N PRO A 21 -4.56 6.09 -18.86
CA PRO A 21 -3.48 5.11 -18.97
C PRO A 21 -2.70 4.93 -17.66
N VAL A 22 -2.49 6.00 -16.89
CA VAL A 22 -1.81 5.93 -15.59
C VAL A 22 -2.63 5.09 -14.60
N LEU A 23 -3.94 5.33 -14.53
CA LEU A 23 -4.83 4.57 -13.68
C LEU A 23 -4.92 3.10 -14.11
N GLN A 24 -4.89 2.81 -15.42
CA GLN A 24 -4.89 1.44 -15.93
C GLN A 24 -3.65 0.66 -15.47
N VAL A 25 -2.47 1.26 -15.58
CA VAL A 25 -1.22 0.65 -15.10
C VAL A 25 -1.27 0.47 -13.59
N TRP A 26 -1.71 1.49 -12.85
CA TRP A 26 -1.88 1.40 -11.39
C TRP A 26 -2.84 0.27 -10.99
N LEU A 27 -3.98 0.14 -11.67
CA LEU A 27 -4.96 -0.92 -11.44
C LEU A 27 -4.39 -2.32 -11.74
N GLN A 28 -3.49 -2.46 -12.70
CA GLN A 28 -2.84 -3.74 -12.99
C GLN A 28 -1.98 -4.20 -11.82
N TYR A 29 -1.12 -3.33 -11.29
CA TYR A 29 -0.27 -3.65 -10.14
C TYR A 29 -1.06 -3.80 -8.84
N ALA A 30 -2.03 -2.91 -8.59
CA ALA A 30 -2.89 -2.98 -7.41
C ALA A 30 -3.65 -4.32 -7.32
N LYS A 31 -4.06 -4.89 -8.45
CA LYS A 31 -4.75 -6.19 -8.49
C LYS A 31 -3.89 -7.39 -8.15
N VAL A 32 -2.57 -7.28 -8.23
CA VAL A 32 -1.66 -8.40 -7.93
C VAL A 32 -0.95 -8.21 -6.59
N GLU A 33 -0.69 -6.98 -6.17
CA GLU A 33 0.05 -6.68 -4.94
C GLU A 33 -0.86 -6.35 -3.75
N LEU A 34 -2.00 -5.69 -3.98
CA LEU A 34 -2.89 -5.21 -2.91
C LEU A 34 -4.13 -6.09 -2.71
N THR A 35 -4.29 -7.16 -3.49
CA THR A 35 -5.37 -8.12 -3.29
C THR A 35 -5.18 -8.90 -1.99
N PRO A 36 -6.23 -9.05 -1.17
CA PRO A 36 -6.16 -9.88 0.02
C PRO A 36 -5.70 -11.30 -0.32
N PRO A 37 -4.82 -11.89 0.49
CA PRO A 37 -4.30 -13.23 0.25
C PRO A 37 -5.42 -14.27 0.28
N THR A 38 -5.26 -15.32 -0.52
CA THR A 38 -6.19 -16.46 -0.50
C THR A 38 -5.91 -17.38 0.68
N LEU A 39 -6.90 -18.17 1.10
CA LEU A 39 -6.76 -19.12 2.22
C LEU A 39 -5.61 -20.12 2.03
N LYS A 40 -5.23 -20.40 0.78
CA LYS A 40 -4.11 -21.28 0.44
C LYS A 40 -2.75 -20.69 0.89
N ASP A 41 -2.63 -19.37 0.91
CA ASP A 41 -1.39 -18.66 1.22
C ASP A 41 -1.14 -18.57 2.73
N VAL A 42 -2.18 -18.80 3.55
CA VAL A 42 -2.12 -18.71 5.02
C VAL A 42 -1.11 -19.69 5.62
N SER A 43 -0.97 -20.89 5.04
CA SER A 43 0.00 -21.89 5.51
C SER A 43 1.45 -21.44 5.26
N ALA A 44 1.71 -20.85 4.08
CA ALA A 44 3.00 -20.29 3.72
C ALA A 44 3.36 -19.09 4.61
N ILE A 45 2.39 -18.20 4.86
CA ILE A 45 2.55 -17.07 5.78
C ILE A 45 2.94 -17.56 7.18
N ARG A 46 2.22 -18.54 7.73
CA ARG A 46 2.53 -19.11 9.05
C ARG A 46 3.93 -19.74 9.11
N SER A 47 4.33 -20.43 8.07
CA SER A 47 5.69 -21.00 7.96
C SER A 47 6.75 -19.89 7.95
N GLY A 48 6.54 -18.83 7.17
CA GLY A 48 7.43 -17.66 7.13
C GLY A 48 7.60 -16.99 8.49
N PHE A 49 6.49 -16.75 9.21
CA PHE A 49 6.53 -16.21 10.57
C PHE A 49 7.29 -17.12 11.54
N SER A 50 7.10 -18.43 11.47
CA SER A 50 7.83 -19.40 12.30
C SER A 50 9.35 -19.31 12.08
N GLN A 51 9.78 -19.21 10.81
CA GLN A 51 11.20 -19.06 10.45
C GLN A 51 11.78 -17.73 10.94
N LEU A 52 11.00 -16.64 10.87
CA LEU A 52 11.42 -15.34 11.39
C LEU A 52 11.65 -15.39 12.91
N ILE A 53 10.73 -16.01 13.65
CA ILE A 53 10.86 -16.21 15.10
C ILE A 53 12.08 -17.08 15.42
N HIS A 54 12.27 -18.16 14.68
CA HIS A 54 13.44 -19.03 14.85
C HIS A 54 14.75 -18.26 14.61
N SER A 55 14.81 -17.46 13.55
CA SER A 55 15.97 -16.62 13.20
C SER A 55 16.28 -15.57 14.27
N ALA A 56 15.24 -15.00 14.88
CA ALA A 56 15.40 -14.07 16.00
C ALA A 56 15.97 -14.78 17.23
N ARG A 57 15.48 -15.99 17.54
CA ARG A 57 15.95 -16.80 18.68
C ARG A 57 17.39 -17.29 18.50
N THR A 58 17.78 -17.68 17.30
CA THR A 58 19.14 -18.15 17.01
C THR A 58 20.16 -17.02 16.91
N GLY A 59 19.73 -15.76 16.91
CA GLY A 59 20.62 -14.61 16.87
C GLY A 59 21.07 -14.20 15.46
N ARG A 60 20.49 -14.78 14.40
CA ARG A 60 20.83 -14.53 12.99
C ARG A 60 20.60 -13.09 12.54
N TYR A 61 19.86 -12.30 13.30
CA TYR A 61 19.69 -10.86 13.04
C TYR A 61 21.02 -10.08 13.08
N ARG A 62 22.06 -10.63 13.71
CA ARG A 62 23.40 -10.02 13.75
C ARG A 62 24.17 -10.16 12.44
N ASP A 63 23.81 -11.14 11.61
CA ASP A 63 24.47 -11.41 10.33
C ASP A 63 23.86 -10.62 9.17
N VAL A 64 22.82 -9.82 9.44
CA VAL A 64 22.09 -9.04 8.43
C VAL A 64 22.90 -7.81 8.04
N THR A 65 23.03 -7.58 6.73
CA THR A 65 23.74 -6.39 6.24
C THR A 65 22.92 -5.11 6.47
N VAL A 66 23.58 -3.96 6.57
CA VAL A 66 22.90 -2.66 6.78
C VAL A 66 21.83 -2.40 5.71
N ARG A 67 22.12 -2.77 4.45
CA ARG A 67 21.18 -2.62 3.34
C ARG A 67 19.89 -3.41 3.58
N GLU A 68 20.02 -4.68 3.94
CA GLU A 68 18.88 -5.56 4.22
C GLU A 68 18.10 -5.07 5.45
N GLY A 69 18.80 -4.65 6.50
CA GLY A 69 18.19 -4.09 7.71
C GLY A 69 17.32 -2.86 7.39
N ILE A 70 17.82 -1.94 6.56
CA ILE A 70 17.07 -0.75 6.14
C ILE A 70 15.83 -1.13 5.32
N ILE A 71 15.98 -2.01 4.32
CA ILE A 71 14.84 -2.44 3.48
C ILE A 71 13.75 -3.08 4.33
N ASN A 72 14.12 -4.00 5.23
CA ASN A 72 13.17 -4.66 6.12
C ASN A 72 12.48 -3.66 7.07
N THR A 73 13.21 -2.64 7.53
CA THR A 73 12.66 -1.58 8.38
C THR A 73 11.66 -0.71 7.61
N LEU A 74 11.95 -0.36 6.36
CA LEU A 74 11.03 0.39 5.50
C LEU A 74 9.73 -0.37 5.25
N VAL A 75 9.81 -1.67 4.98
CA VAL A 75 8.63 -2.54 4.85
C VAL A 75 7.84 -2.60 6.17
N ALA A 76 8.52 -2.70 7.33
CA ALA A 76 7.84 -2.67 8.62
C ALA A 76 7.11 -1.34 8.88
N ILE A 77 7.70 -0.21 8.49
CA ILE A 77 7.08 1.11 8.56
C ILE A 77 5.86 1.18 7.63
N GLU A 78 5.95 0.65 6.42
CA GLU A 78 4.83 0.61 5.47
C GLU A 78 3.62 -0.14 6.06
N ILE A 79 3.84 -1.32 6.67
CA ILE A 79 2.80 -2.08 7.34
C ILE A 79 2.16 -1.28 8.47
N TYR A 80 2.96 -0.51 9.22
CA TYR A 80 2.46 0.37 10.28
C TYR A 80 1.63 1.54 9.73
N CYS A 81 2.02 2.13 8.60
CA CYS A 81 1.21 3.14 7.92
C CYS A 81 -0.16 2.60 7.50
N TRP A 82 -0.25 1.35 7.04
CA TRP A 82 -1.53 0.71 6.71
C TRP A 82 -2.48 0.58 7.92
N PHE A 83 -1.94 0.40 9.13
CA PHE A 83 -2.74 0.43 10.36
C PHE A 83 -3.41 1.80 10.55
N PHE A 84 -2.67 2.91 10.36
CA PHE A 84 -3.25 4.26 10.44
C PHE A 84 -4.27 4.55 9.34
N VAL A 85 -4.05 4.03 8.12
CA VAL A 85 -5.06 4.12 7.06
C VAL A 85 -6.36 3.44 7.51
N GLY A 86 -6.27 2.26 8.13
CA GLY A 86 -7.41 1.58 8.74
C GLY A 86 -8.08 2.41 9.84
N GLU A 87 -7.29 3.08 10.68
CA GLU A 87 -7.78 3.99 11.72
C GLU A 87 -8.55 5.19 11.12
N CYS A 88 -8.05 5.79 10.05
CA CYS A 88 -8.72 6.86 9.31
C CYS A 88 -10.05 6.39 8.70
N ILE A 89 -10.09 5.17 8.15
CA ILE A 89 -11.35 4.56 7.66
C ILE A 89 -12.33 4.32 8.80
N GLY A 90 -11.85 3.81 9.94
CA GLY A 90 -12.66 3.55 11.14
C GLY A 90 -13.26 4.82 11.75
N LYS A 91 -12.47 5.89 11.81
CA LYS A 91 -12.91 7.24 12.23
C LYS A 91 -13.82 7.93 11.25
N ARG A 92 -13.72 7.59 9.95
CA ARG A 92 -14.34 8.32 8.83
C ARG A 92 -13.88 9.78 8.72
N HIS A 93 -12.74 10.11 9.31
CA HIS A 93 -12.18 11.45 9.28
C HIS A 93 -10.66 11.39 9.09
N ILE A 94 -10.13 12.33 8.31
CA ILE A 94 -8.70 12.35 7.95
C ILE A 94 -7.87 13.03 9.05
N VAL A 95 -8.45 13.93 9.84
CA VAL A 95 -7.74 14.75 10.83
C VAL A 95 -8.39 14.66 12.21
N GLY A 96 -7.84 13.85 13.10
CA GLY A 96 -8.39 13.70 14.45
C GLY A 96 -9.77 13.02 14.48
N TYR A 97 -10.31 12.86 15.69
CA TYR A 97 -11.67 12.39 15.92
C TYR A 97 -12.63 13.58 15.88
N ASP A 98 -13.80 13.38 15.26
CA ASP A 98 -14.92 14.31 15.38
C ASP A 98 -15.51 14.12 16.80
N VAL A 99 -15.24 15.08 17.69
CA VAL A 99 -15.63 15.06 19.11
C VAL A 99 -16.68 16.11 19.41
#